data_AF-A0A6J7A5D2-F1
#
_entry.id   AF-A0A6J7A5D2-F1
#
_cell.length_a   1.000
_cell.length_b   1.000
_cell.length_c   1.000
_cell.angle_alpha   90.00
_cell.angle_beta   90.00
_cell.angle_gamma   90.00
#
_symmetry.space_group_name_H-M   'P 1'
#
loop_
_entity.id
_entity.type
_entity.pdbx_description
1 polymer ?
#
loop_
_entity_poly.entity_id
_entity_poly.type
_entity_poly.pdbx_seq_one_letter_code
_entity_poly.pdbx_strand_id
1 'polypeptide(L)'
;MQKRLGAIALVLVILFAFGLRLGHPQDGLKNALGSAQSGIVLYKKGADLTTGAKVMVNMDAPAKSPIIAFIVKSNGDSVDIQSGANVETVKSSQIYGKLIAVIPFIGQILGVLGL
;
A
#
# COMPACT_ATOMS: atom_id res chain seq x y z
N MET A 1 -19.30 -6.97 -26.72
CA MET A 1 -17.98 -6.69 -26.10
C MET A 1 -17.86 -5.24 -25.63
N GLN A 2 -18.10 -4.24 -26.49
CA GLN A 2 -17.88 -2.81 -26.20
C GLN A 2 -18.64 -2.27 -24.97
N LYS A 3 -19.91 -2.66 -24.76
CA LYS A 3 -20.70 -2.26 -23.58
C LYS A 3 -20.08 -2.71 -22.24
N ARG A 4 -19.42 -3.88 -22.23
CA ARG A 4 -18.74 -4.42 -21.03
C ARG A 4 -17.45 -3.66 -20.75
N LEU A 5 -16.66 -3.37 -21.79
CA LEU A 5 -15.47 -2.52 -21.69
C LEU A 5 -15.81 -1.11 -21.19
N GLY A 6 -16.89 -0.50 -21.69
CA GLY A 6 -17.37 0.80 -21.21
C GLY A 6 -17.76 0.77 -19.74
N ALA A 7 -18.46 -0.27 -19.28
CA ALA A 7 -18.81 -0.43 -17.88
C ALA A 7 -17.56 -0.59 -16.97
N ILE A 8 -16.57 -1.38 -17.40
CA ILE A 8 -15.31 -1.54 -16.66
C ILE A 8 -14.55 -0.22 -16.57
N ALA A 9 -14.44 0.51 -17.68
CA ALA A 9 -13.78 1.80 -17.71
C ALA A 9 -14.47 2.80 -16.77
N LEU A 10 -15.81 2.85 -16.77
CA LEU A 10 -16.59 3.70 -15.88
C LEU A 10 -16.33 3.36 -14.40
N VAL A 11 -16.31 2.08 -14.03
CA VAL A 11 -15.99 1.63 -12.67
C VAL A 11 -14.58 2.08 -12.28
N LEU A 12 -13.59 1.91 -13.15
CA LEU A 12 -12.22 2.34 -12.88
C LEU A 12 -12.11 3.85 -12.66
N VAL A 13 -12.83 4.66 -13.45
CA VAL A 13 -12.91 6.11 -13.27
C VAL A 13 -13.53 6.48 -11.92
N ILE A 14 -14.61 5.81 -11.53
CA ILE A 14 -15.25 6.01 -10.22
C ILE A 14 -14.26 5.67 -9.11
N LEU A 15 -13.64 4.49 -9.14
CA LEU A 15 -12.67 4.07 -8.12
C LEU A 15 -11.51 5.09 -8.00
N PHE A 16 -11.01 5.59 -9.13
CA PHE A 16 -9.96 6.62 -9.14
C PHE A 16 -10.43 7.94 -8.53
N ALA A 17 -11.66 8.37 -8.82
CA ALA A 17 -12.26 9.57 -8.23
C ALA A 17 -12.43 9.45 -6.71
N PHE A 18 -12.71 8.25 -6.20
CA PHE A 18 -12.73 7.94 -4.76
C PHE A 18 -11.31 7.82 -4.13
N GLY A 19 -10.25 8.05 -4.90
CA GLY A 19 -8.87 8.05 -4.43
C GLY A 19 -8.27 6.65 -4.27
N LEU A 20 -8.92 5.61 -4.77
CA LEU A 20 -8.40 4.24 -4.77
C LEU A 20 -7.34 4.08 -5.85
N ARG A 21 -6.19 3.54 -5.47
CA ARG A 21 -5.01 3.39 -6.31
C ARG A 21 -4.32 2.07 -6.07
N LEU A 22 -3.66 1.56 -7.10
CA LEU A 22 -2.80 0.39 -7.01
C LEU A 22 -1.34 0.83 -6.91
N GLY A 23 -0.56 0.16 -6.08
CA GLY A 23 0.87 0.39 -5.90
C GLY A 23 1.64 -0.91 -5.81
N HIS A 24 2.92 -0.88 -6.15
CA HIS A 24 3.83 -2.01 -6.00
C HIS A 24 4.90 -1.64 -4.95
N PRO A 25 4.74 -2.10 -3.69
CA PRO A 25 5.74 -1.85 -2.66
C PRO A 25 7.03 -2.59 -3.03
N GLN A 26 8.15 -1.94 -2.78
CA GLN A 26 9.49 -2.48 -3.06
C GLN A 26 10.13 -3.06 -1.79
N ASP A 27 9.58 -2.74 -0.61
CA ASP A 27 10.04 -3.24 0.68
C ASP A 27 8.94 -3.07 1.76
N GLY A 28 9.21 -3.51 2.98
CA GLY A 28 8.38 -3.27 4.17
C GLY A 28 7.93 -4.55 4.87
N LEU A 29 6.84 -4.42 5.66
CA LEU A 29 6.31 -5.49 6.51
C LEU A 29 6.15 -6.82 5.76
N LYS A 30 6.90 -7.84 6.19
CA LYS A 30 6.65 -9.24 5.81
C LYS A 30 5.23 -9.59 6.25
N ASN A 31 4.35 -9.91 5.30
CA ASN A 31 2.99 -10.35 5.60
C ASN A 31 2.96 -11.88 5.68
N ALA A 32 1.91 -12.45 6.28
CA ALA A 32 1.73 -13.90 6.46
C ALA A 32 1.68 -14.71 5.14
N LEU A 33 1.59 -14.04 3.99
CA LEU A 33 1.51 -14.64 2.65
C LEU A 33 2.82 -14.48 1.84
N GLY A 34 3.90 -13.98 2.45
CA GLY A 34 5.18 -13.75 1.79
C GLY A 34 5.67 -12.31 1.88
N SER A 35 6.76 -12.00 1.16
CA SER A 35 7.30 -10.64 1.12
C SER A 35 6.28 -9.69 0.48
N ALA A 36 5.98 -8.58 1.16
CA ALA A 36 5.16 -7.49 0.60
C ALA A 36 5.70 -7.02 -0.77
N GLN A 37 7.00 -7.17 -1.00
CA GLN A 37 7.71 -6.82 -2.23
C GLN A 37 7.20 -7.49 -3.51
N SER A 38 6.45 -8.59 -3.40
CA SER A 38 5.99 -9.37 -4.57
C SER A 38 4.51 -9.17 -4.91
N GLY A 39 3.81 -8.29 -4.19
CA GLY A 39 2.36 -8.10 -4.33
C GLY A 39 1.97 -6.74 -4.89
N ILE A 40 0.72 -6.63 -5.34
CA ILE A 40 0.10 -5.33 -5.64
C ILE A 40 -0.71 -4.91 -4.40
N VAL A 41 -0.61 -3.66 -3.98
CA VAL A 41 -1.43 -3.13 -2.89
C VAL A 41 -2.49 -2.19 -3.42
N LEU A 42 -3.71 -2.31 -2.89
CA LEU A 42 -4.75 -1.32 -3.04
C LEU A 42 -4.68 -0.35 -1.86
N TYR A 43 -4.56 0.94 -2.14
CA TYR A 43 -4.51 1.99 -1.14
C TYR A 43 -5.48 3.13 -1.48
N LYS A 44 -5.92 3.85 -0.43
CA LYS A 44 -6.73 5.06 -0.56
C LYS A 44 -5.88 6.29 -0.26
N LYS A 45 -5.73 7.15 -1.26
CA LYS A 45 -5.10 8.47 -1.12
C LYS A 45 -5.99 9.39 -0.26
N GLY A 46 -5.38 10.19 0.61
CA GLY A 46 -6.10 11.16 1.44
C GLY A 46 -7.03 10.54 2.48
N ALA A 47 -6.77 9.29 2.89
CA ALA A 47 -7.43 8.69 4.05
C ALA A 47 -6.74 9.14 5.35
N ASP A 48 -7.48 9.11 6.45
CA ASP A 48 -6.98 9.57 7.75
C ASP A 48 -5.77 8.75 8.23
N LEU A 49 -4.71 9.49 8.57
CA LEU A 49 -3.43 8.98 9.05
C LEU A 49 -3.49 8.74 10.57
N THR A 50 -4.30 7.76 10.96
CA THR A 50 -4.55 7.38 12.35
C THR A 50 -3.50 6.38 12.85
N THR A 51 -3.18 6.41 14.15
CA THR A 51 -2.34 5.40 14.79
C THR A 51 -2.88 4.00 14.54
N GLY A 52 -1.98 3.06 14.23
CA GLY A 52 -2.28 1.68 13.86
C GLY A 52 -2.63 1.48 12.39
N ALA A 53 -2.84 2.55 11.61
CA ALA A 53 -3.13 2.41 10.19
C ALA A 53 -1.89 1.91 9.42
N LYS A 54 -2.11 0.92 8.55
CA LYS A 54 -1.11 0.46 7.58
C LYS A 54 -1.10 1.43 6.39
N VAL A 55 0.07 1.94 6.03
CA VAL A 55 0.23 2.97 5.01
C VAL A 55 1.36 2.64 4.04
N MET A 56 1.24 3.17 2.82
CA MET A 56 2.29 3.11 1.82
C MET A 56 3.08 4.41 1.89
N VAL A 57 4.38 4.30 2.07
CA VAL A 57 5.26 5.46 2.33
C VAL A 57 6.40 5.48 1.33
N ASN A 58 6.70 6.65 0.82
CA ASN A 58 7.88 6.91 0.01
C ASN A 58 9.00 7.42 0.91
N MET A 59 9.95 6.55 1.23
CA MET A 59 11.13 6.93 1.98
C MET A 59 12.23 7.41 1.04
N ASP A 60 13.01 8.39 1.50
CA ASP A 60 14.23 8.79 0.81
C ASP A 60 15.32 7.69 0.99
N ALA A 61 16.34 7.70 0.14
CA ALA A 61 17.42 6.71 0.17
C ALA A 61 18.03 6.57 1.59
N PRO A 62 18.43 5.36 2.03
CA PRO A 62 18.79 4.19 1.21
C PRO A 62 17.71 3.10 1.05
N ALA A 63 16.50 3.29 1.59
CA ALA A 63 15.44 2.28 1.51
C ALA A 63 14.88 2.14 0.07
N LYS A 64 14.56 0.91 -0.35
CA LYS A 64 13.85 0.68 -1.62
C LYS A 64 12.38 1.08 -1.46
N SER A 65 12.03 2.26 -1.95
CA SER A 65 10.68 2.82 -1.88
C SER A 65 9.81 2.50 -3.10
N PRO A 66 8.48 2.51 -2.99
CA PRO A 66 7.68 2.74 -1.77
C PRO A 66 7.62 1.52 -0.84
N ILE A 67 7.47 1.73 0.46
CA ILE A 67 7.40 0.67 1.47
C ILE A 67 6.03 0.58 2.14
N ILE A 68 5.75 -0.55 2.80
CA ILE A 68 4.60 -0.69 3.72
C ILE A 68 5.06 -0.50 5.17
N ALA A 69 4.43 0.42 5.89
CA ALA A 69 4.68 0.70 7.30
C ALA A 69 3.38 0.88 8.11
N PHE A 70 3.47 0.84 9.43
CA PHE A 70 2.38 1.20 10.33
C PHE A 70 2.57 2.60 10.89
N ILE A 71 1.50 3.37 11.02
CA ILE A 71 1.55 4.63 11.78
C ILE A 71 1.59 4.30 13.27
N VAL A 72 2.62 4.77 13.94
CA VAL A 72 2.74 4.69 15.41
C VAL A 72 2.16 5.95 16.04
N LYS A 73 2.45 7.11 15.45
CA LYS A 73 2.01 8.40 15.99
C LYS A 73 1.83 9.41 14.86
N SER A 74 0.77 10.22 14.95
CA SER A 74 0.57 11.36 14.05
C SER A 74 0.85 12.65 14.80
N ASN A 75 1.75 13.47 14.27
CA ASN A 75 2.17 14.76 14.84
C ASN A 75 1.79 15.93 13.92
N GLY A 76 0.70 15.79 13.15
CA GLY A 76 0.25 16.79 12.17
C GLY A 76 1.00 16.69 10.85
N ASP A 77 2.08 17.47 10.69
CA ASP A 77 2.85 17.55 9.44
C ASP A 77 3.85 16.39 9.26
N SER A 78 4.11 15.67 10.34
CA SER A 78 4.92 14.46 10.35
C SER A 78 4.20 13.32 11.05
N VAL A 79 4.62 12.11 10.71
CA VAL A 79 4.05 10.87 11.20
C VAL A 79 5.19 9.93 11.52
N ASP A 80 5.18 9.37 12.72
CA ASP A 80 6.10 8.32 13.11
C ASP A 80 5.56 7.01 12.57
N ILE A 81 6.35 6.35 11.74
CA ILE A 81 6.02 5.09 11.10
C ILE A 81 6.92 3.97 11.62
N GLN A 82 6.38 2.76 11.74
CA GLN A 82 7.14 1.56 12.04
C GLN A 82 7.27 0.72 10.78
N SER A 83 8.51 0.49 10.37
CA SER A 83 8.88 -0.43 9.29
C SER A 83 9.76 -1.54 9.87
N GLY A 84 9.22 -2.75 9.98
CA GLY A 84 9.90 -3.84 10.67
C GLY A 84 10.15 -3.52 12.15
N ALA A 85 11.43 -3.51 12.56
CA ALA A 85 11.83 -3.22 13.94
C ALA A 85 12.11 -1.73 14.21
N ASN A 86 12.18 -0.90 13.16
CA ASN A 86 12.59 0.51 13.28
C ASN A 86 11.37 1.43 13.28
N VAL A 87 11.46 2.51 14.05
CA VAL A 87 10.51 3.62 14.02
C VAL A 87 11.21 4.82 13.41
N GLU A 88 10.60 5.42 12.40
CA GLU A 88 11.15 6.54 11.65
C GLU A 88 10.08 7.63 11.48
N THR A 89 10.49 8.89 11.55
CA THR A 89 9.58 10.03 11.33
C THR A 89 9.64 10.45 9.87
N VAL A 90 8.48 10.45 9.21
CA VAL A 90 8.32 10.88 7.81
C VAL A 90 7.35 12.05 7.73
N LYS A 91 7.43 12.82 6.64
CA LYS A 91 6.45 13.88 6.37
C LYS A 91 5.12 13.25 5.96
N SER A 92 4.00 13.86 6.34
CA SER A 92 2.66 13.43 5.89
C SER A 92 2.54 13.41 4.36
N SER A 93 3.31 14.25 3.65
CA SER A 93 3.38 14.27 2.18
C SER A 93 4.12 13.08 1.56
N GLN A 94 4.96 12.37 2.32
CA GLN A 94 5.63 11.15 1.89
C GLN A 94 4.70 9.93 1.96
N ILE A 95 3.53 10.06 2.61
CA ILE A 95 2.54 8.99 2.69
C ILE A 95 1.66 9.02 1.44
N TYR A 96 1.69 7.94 0.65
CA TYR A 96 0.85 7.79 -0.53
C TYR A 96 -0.62 7.56 -0.18
N GLY A 97 -0.86 6.84 0.91
CA GLY A 97 -2.20 6.60 1.44
C GLY A 97 -2.30 5.38 2.33
N LYS A 98 -3.51 5.15 2.85
CA LYS A 98 -3.83 4.02 3.73
C LYS A 98 -4.07 2.76 2.90
N LEU A 99 -3.42 1.66 3.27
CA LEU A 99 -3.65 0.36 2.64
C LEU A 99 -5.06 -0.14 2.97
N ILE A 100 -5.71 -0.69 1.95
CA ILE A 100 -7.00 -1.37 2.06
C ILE A 100 -6.81 -2.87 1.95
N ALA A 101 -6.04 -3.32 0.94
CA ALA A 101 -5.82 -4.73 0.68
C ALA A 101 -4.44 -4.97 0.05
N VAL A 102 -3.90 -6.16 0.31
CA VAL A 102 -2.73 -6.70 -0.39
C VAL A 102 -3.23 -7.80 -1.31
N ILE A 103 -2.94 -7.68 -2.59
CA ILE A 103 -3.27 -8.66 -3.62
C ILE A 103 -2.00 -9.51 -3.82
N PRO A 104 -1.97 -10.74 -3.30
CA PRO A 104 -0.82 -11.63 -3.47
C PRO A 104 -0.69 -12.06 -4.94
N PHE A 105 0.53 -12.42 -5.34
CA PHE A 105 0.77 -12.97 -6.67
C PHE A 105 0.16 -14.36 -6.79
N ILE A 106 -0.65 -14.62 -7.82
CA ILE A 106 -1.36 -15.91 -8.00
C ILE A 106 -0.36 -17.09 -8.02
N GLY A 107 0.82 -16.92 -8.63
CA GLY A 107 1.86 -17.97 -8.63
C GLY A 107 2.39 -18.31 -7.23
N GLN A 108 2.39 -17.37 -6.28
CA GLN A 108 2.73 -17.67 -4.88
C GLN A 108 1.65 -18.51 -4.20
N ILE A 109 0.37 -18.25 -4.53
CA ILE A 109 -0.75 -19.06 -4.02
C ILE A 109 -0.64 -20.50 -4.56
N LEU A 110 -0.36 -20.66 -5.85
CA LEU A 110 -0.20 -21.97 -6.48
C LEU A 110 1.01 -22.73 -5.91
N GLY A 111 2.15 -22.06 -5.73
CA GLY A 111 3.33 -22.68 -5.12
C GLY A 111 3.10 -23.18 -3.68
N VAL A 112 2.32 -22.47 -2.86
CA VAL A 112 1.92 -22.94 -1.51
C VAL A 112 1.05 -24.20 -1.59
N LEU A 113 0.24 -24.34 -2.64
CA LEU A 113 -0.59 -25.51 -2.90
C LEU A 113 0.16 -26.64 -3.64
N GLY A 114 1.46 -26.46 -3.92
CA GLY A 114 2.29 -27.45 -4.62
C GLY A 114 1.96 -27.60 -6.11
N LEU A 115 1.35 -26.58 -6.73
CA LEU A 115 0.95 -26.52 -8.14
C LEU A 115 1.93 -25.73 -9.00
#